data_AF-A0A7K4A3B9-F1
#
_entry.id   AF-A0A7K4A3B9-F1
#
_cell.length_a   1.000
_cell.length_b   1.000
_cell.length_c   1.000
_cell.angle_alpha   90.00
_cell.angle_beta   90.00
_cell.angle_gamma   90.00
#
_symmetry.space_group_name_H-M   'P 1'
#
loop_
_entity.id
_entity.type
_entity.pdbx_description
1 polymer ?
#
loop_
_entity_poly.entity_id
_entity_poly.type
_entity_poly.pdbx_seq_one_letter_code
_entity_poly.pdbx_strand_id
1 'polypeptide(L)' 'MTEPQLITVKKILEGSPFQDSIEIGTPGKGGAIKIYGDFADPAGFEARIHEAVRLRKMTSDLMGGV' A
#
# COMPACT_ATOMS: atom_id res chain seq x y z
N MET A 1 12.48 -46.30 -13.65
CA MET A 1 12.05 -45.06 -14.34
C MET A 1 11.67 -44.08 -13.25
N THR A 2 12.41 -42.99 -13.08
CA THR A 2 12.14 -41.99 -12.03
C THR A 2 11.05 -41.05 -12.51
N GLU A 3 10.01 -40.87 -11.68
CA GLU A 3 8.91 -39.94 -11.97
C GLU A 3 9.40 -38.49 -11.91
N PRO A 4 8.91 -37.61 -12.79
CA PRO A 4 9.29 -36.20 -12.78
C PRO A 4 8.75 -35.51 -11.52
N GLN A 5 9.64 -34.96 -10.70
CA GLN A 5 9.27 -34.10 -9.58
C GLN A 5 8.95 -32.69 -10.08
N LEU A 6 7.72 -32.22 -9.80
CA LEU A 6 7.29 -30.87 -10.11
C LEU A 6 7.70 -29.92 -8.95
N ILE A 7 8.69 -29.06 -9.19
CA ILE A 7 9.15 -28.07 -8.21
C ILE A 7 8.45 -26.74 -8.49
N THR A 8 7.65 -26.25 -7.53
CA THR A 8 6.98 -24.94 -7.63
C THR A 8 7.77 -23.89 -6.86
N VAL A 9 8.34 -22.91 -7.56
CA VAL A 9 9.05 -21.77 -6.95
C VAL A 9 8.09 -20.58 -6.86
N LYS A 10 7.65 -20.22 -5.65
CA LYS A 10 6.94 -18.96 -5.39
C LYS A 10 7.94 -17.89 -4.99
N LYS A 11 8.14 -16.88 -5.84
CA LYS A 11 8.88 -15.66 -5.47
C LYS A 11 8.01 -14.86 -4.50
N ILE A 12 8.39 -14.86 -3.23
CA ILE A 12 7.81 -13.96 -2.22
C ILE A 12 8.50 -12.61 -2.45
N LEU A 13 7.76 -11.64 -2.99
CA LEU A 13 8.24 -10.26 -3.06
C LEU A 13 8.12 -9.68 -1.64
N GLU A 14 9.25 -9.53 -0.95
CA GLU A 14 9.28 -8.78 0.31
C GLU A 14 9.17 -7.29 0.00
N GLY A 15 7.99 -6.70 0.29
CA GLY A 15 7.70 -5.29 0.05
C GLY A 15 6.43 -5.06 -0.75
N SER A 16 6.06 -3.79 -0.91
CA SER A 16 4.96 -3.42 -1.81
C SER A 16 5.31 -3.89 -3.24
N PRO A 17 4.37 -4.53 -3.98
CA PRO A 17 4.60 -4.86 -5.39
C PRO A 17 4.72 -3.60 -6.26
N PHE A 18 4.40 -2.44 -5.70
CA PHE A 18 4.44 -1.14 -6.32
C PHE A 18 5.73 -0.39 -5.98
N GLN A 19 6.40 0.14 -7.00
CA GLN A 19 7.59 0.98 -6.82
C GLN A 19 7.25 2.45 -6.60
N ASP A 20 6.11 2.91 -7.10
CA ASP A 20 5.69 4.30 -6.95
C ASP A 20 4.98 4.54 -5.62
N SER A 21 5.10 5.77 -5.11
CA SER A 21 4.39 6.18 -3.91
C SER A 21 4.10 7.67 -3.87
N ILE A 22 3.04 8.02 -3.14
CA ILE A 22 2.70 9.39 -2.76
C ILE A 22 2.72 9.47 -1.23
N GLU A 23 3.41 10.48 -0.69
CA GLU A 23 3.42 10.79 0.74
C GLU A 23 2.62 12.07 1.00
N ILE A 24 1.66 12.00 1.94
CA ILE A 24 0.76 13.10 2.27
C ILE A 24 0.87 13.41 3.76
N GLY A 25 1.13 14.68 4.08
CA GLY A 25 1.24 15.20 5.44
C GLY A 25 2.64 15.70 5.76
N THR A 26 2.91 15.95 7.03
CA THR A 26 4.24 16.33 7.51
C THR A 26 4.58 15.43 8.69
N PRO A 27 5.61 14.56 8.58
CA PRO A 27 5.98 13.64 9.65
C PRO A 27 6.14 14.34 11.01
N GLY A 28 6.74 15.53 11.01
CA GLY A 28 6.98 16.33 12.22
C GLY A 28 5.77 17.03 12.83
N LYS A 29 4.56 16.93 12.23
CA LYS A 29 3.34 17.59 12.74
C LYS A 29 2.22 16.60 13.12
N GLY A 30 2.58 15.35 13.44
CA GLY A 30 1.61 14.37 13.94
C GLY A 30 1.06 13.41 12.87
N GLY A 31 1.77 13.24 11.76
CA GLY A 31 1.59 12.07 10.90
C GLY A 31 1.64 12.37 9.40
N ALA A 32 2.38 11.52 8.69
CA ALA A 32 2.32 11.40 7.24
C ALA A 32 1.78 10.01 6.89
N ILE A 33 1.00 9.91 5.82
CA ILE A 33 0.63 8.63 5.22
C ILE A 33 1.41 8.45 3.92
N LYS A 34 1.98 7.27 3.73
CA LYS A 34 2.66 6.88 2.49
C LYS A 34 1.83 5.81 1.79
N ILE A 35 1.44 6.09 0.57
CA ILE A 35 0.54 5.25 -0.22
C ILE A 35 1.34 4.75 -1.43
N TYR A 36 1.45 3.44 -1.55
CA TYR A 36 2.13 2.80 -2.68
C TYR A 36 1.12 2.41 -3.77
N GLY A 37 1.49 2.57 -5.04
CA GLY A 37 0.65 2.27 -6.20
C GLY A 37 1.43 2.31 -7.51
N ASP A 38 0.74 2.14 -8.64
CA ASP A 38 1.35 2.09 -9.97
C ASP A 38 0.98 3.36 -10.75
N PHE A 39 1.96 4.18 -11.13
CA PHE A 39 1.68 5.36 -11.96
C PHE A 39 1.25 5.00 -13.40
N ALA A 40 1.50 3.77 -13.85
CA ALA A 40 0.98 3.27 -15.12
C ALA A 40 -0.51 2.88 -15.06
N ASP A 41 -1.09 2.75 -13.85
CA ASP A 41 -2.53 2.55 -13.63
C ASP A 41 -3.10 3.66 -12.71
N PRO A 42 -3.36 4.86 -13.26
CA PRO A 42 -3.85 5.99 -12.46
C PRO A 42 -5.17 5.72 -11.76
N ALA A 43 -6.09 4.96 -12.40
CA ALA A 43 -7.40 4.66 -11.82
C ALA A 43 -7.28 3.71 -10.61
N GLY A 44 -6.45 2.67 -10.72
CA GLY A 44 -6.16 1.77 -9.61
C GLY A 44 -5.43 2.49 -8.46
N PHE A 45 -4.50 3.39 -8.78
CA PHE A 45 -3.82 4.19 -7.76
C PHE A 45 -4.78 5.18 -7.08
N GLU A 46 -5.63 5.87 -7.85
CA GLU A 46 -6.65 6.79 -7.31
C GLU A 46 -7.57 6.10 -6.30
N ALA A 47 -8.07 4.89 -6.62
CA ALA A 47 -8.90 4.11 -5.69
C ALA A 47 -8.18 3.79 -4.37
N ARG A 48 -6.88 3.46 -4.43
CA ARG A 48 -6.04 3.24 -3.23
C ARG A 48 -5.87 4.51 -2.41
N ILE A 49 -5.71 5.66 -3.06
CA ILE A 49 -5.56 6.95 -2.39
C ILE A 49 -6.84 7.29 -1.64
N HIS A 50 -8.01 7.15 -2.26
CA HIS A 50 -9.30 7.38 -1.61
C HIS A 50 -9.48 6.52 -0.35
N GLU A 51 -9.15 5.25 -0.44
CA GLU A 51 -9.27 4.34 0.70
C GLU A 51 -8.29 4.68 1.82
N ALA A 52 -7.04 5.01 1.48
CA ALA A 52 -6.05 5.44 2.47
C ALA A 52 -6.49 6.70 3.24
N VAL A 53 -7.08 7.67 2.54
CA VAL A 53 -7.64 8.88 3.16
C VAL A 53 -8.84 8.55 4.05
N ARG A 54 -9.74 7.69 3.60
CA ARG A 54 -10.90 7.23 4.39
C ARG A 54 -10.46 6.55 5.68
N LEU A 55 -9.48 5.65 5.60
CA LEU A 55 -8.92 4.94 6.75
C LEU A 55 -8.21 5.90 7.70
N ARG A 56 -7.44 6.85 7.18
CA ARG A 56 -6.80 7.89 8.01
C ARG A 56 -7.83 8.68 8.80
N LYS A 57 -8.91 9.14 8.13
CA LYS A 57 -9.99 9.89 8.79
C LYS A 57 -10.65 9.06 9.89
N MET A 58 -11.03 7.82 9.58
CA MET A 58 -11.62 6.90 10.56
C MET A 58 -10.72 6.69 11.78
N THR A 59 -9.42 6.50 11.59
CA THR A 59 -8.46 6.36 12.70
C THR A 59 -8.34 7.64 13.51
N SER A 60 -8.31 8.82 12.88
CA SER A 60 -8.32 10.11 13.58
C SER A 60 -9.58 10.28 14.43
N ASP A 61 -10.74 9.93 13.90
CA ASP A 61 -12.02 9.98 14.62
C ASP A 61 -12.01 9.05 15.85
N LEU A 62 -11.47 7.83 15.70
CA LEU A 62 -11.31 6.87 16.81
C LEU A 62 -10.38 7.36 17.92
N MET A 63 -9.36 8.15 17.57
CA MET A 63 -8.39 8.68 18.54
C MET A 63 -8.88 9.95 19.26
N GLY A 64 -10.16 10.28 19.13
CA GLY A 64 -10.78 11.41 19.84
C GLY A 64 -10.76 12.73 19.07
N GLY A 65 -10.48 12.69 17.76
CA GLY A 65 -10.66 13.81 16.83
C GLY A 65 -9.98 15.11 17.28
N VAL A 66 -8.73 15.34 16.86
CA VAL A 66 -8.12 16.68 16.91
C VAL A 66 -8.47 17.44 15.64
#